data_AF-A0A8H3E1F0-F1
#
_entry.id   AF-A0A8H3E1F0-F1
#
_cell.length_a   1.000
_cell.length_b   1.000
_cell.length_c   1.000
_cell.angle_alpha   90.00
_cell.angle_beta   90.00
_cell.angle_gamma   90.00
#
_symmetry.space_group_name_H-M   'P 1'
#
loop_
_entity.id
_entity.type
_entity.pdbx_description
1 polymer ?
#
loop_
_entity_poly.entity_id
_entity_poly.type
_entity_poly.pdbx_seq_one_letter_code
_entity_poly.pdbx_strand_id
1 'polypeptide(L)'
;MATRIWDDETEAEVWMVQPRCSKDDLATDSSDTETTISSMETIESVELADYFCVRHGRAFPIYDDLPLALPADQGEIYRLKIQHMAIKKLVGDALDPMIEAQLAPSLDGRRKSVLDIRTQSGIWADEMAIKFPAVDIKSIDVAPTVPHYPRHNLHHEVYDIHTGILEQTATFDVVHARHSVNMVRDWTSLLKEMHRVLRPGGLLIFGELDPRLTLPGEHEPALHGPGHHSARFFEVYRAALAKGGVLIEATSKIDGWLRPDSGLWDTKSPSGFHHVVHRAWESPANGLWHPDPTMQEIGMLMAMNFCEFIVNAQPLFLSHGISQVDYDKWLEASRREIKDPMNSSVIRYHSVTAFKL
;
A
#
# COMPACT_ATOMS: atom_id res chain seq x y z
N MET A 1 -24.48 19.93 2.54
CA MET A 1 -23.70 21.15 2.86
C MET A 1 -22.93 20.81 4.12
N ALA A 2 -21.62 20.56 4.00
CA ALA A 2 -20.78 20.17 5.12
C ALA A 2 -20.35 21.42 5.91
N THR A 3 -20.38 21.32 7.23
CA THR A 3 -19.90 22.38 8.12
C THR A 3 -18.72 21.83 8.90
N ARG A 4 -17.59 22.54 8.86
CA ARG A 4 -16.41 22.21 9.67
C ARG A 4 -16.74 22.49 11.13
N ILE A 5 -16.61 21.47 11.97
CA ILE A 5 -16.78 21.61 13.41
C ILE A 5 -15.55 21.07 14.13
N TRP A 6 -15.29 21.63 15.30
CA TRP A 6 -14.34 21.06 16.24
C TRP A 6 -15.06 20.02 17.09
N ASP A 7 -14.54 18.80 17.14
CA ASP A 7 -15.09 17.72 17.95
C ASP A 7 -14.28 17.59 19.25
N ASP A 8 -14.94 17.94 20.36
CA ASP A 8 -14.33 17.90 21.70
C ASP A 8 -14.08 16.47 22.20
N GLU A 9 -14.70 15.43 21.62
CA GLU A 9 -14.45 14.03 21.99
C GLU A 9 -13.21 13.44 21.30
N THR A 10 -12.92 13.89 20.08
CA THR A 10 -11.77 13.42 19.29
C THR A 10 -10.61 14.41 19.25
N GLU A 11 -10.77 15.60 19.84
CA GLU A 11 -9.83 16.72 19.82
C GLU A 11 -9.31 17.07 18.41
N ALA A 12 -10.19 16.92 17.40
CA ALA A 12 -9.84 17.11 16.00
C ALA A 12 -10.90 17.92 15.24
N GLU A 13 -10.50 18.46 14.09
CA GLU A 13 -11.45 19.06 13.16
C GLU A 13 -12.15 17.97 12.35
N VAL A 14 -13.48 17.94 12.43
CA VAL A 14 -14.32 16.95 11.77
C VAL A 14 -15.32 17.66 10.87
N TRP A 15 -15.58 17.06 9.70
CA TRP A 15 -16.54 17.59 8.74
C TRP A 15 -17.89 16.93 8.97
N MET A 16 -18.85 17.69 9.50
CA MET A 16 -20.21 17.23 9.70
C MET A 16 -21.08 17.59 8.50
N VAL A 17 -21.66 16.57 7.86
CA VAL A 17 -22.59 16.76 6.74
C VAL A 17 -24.01 16.83 7.29
N GLN A 18 -24.73 17.93 7.03
CA GLN A 18 -26.14 18.01 7.36
C GLN A 18 -27.00 17.28 6.31
N PRO A 19 -27.84 16.31 6.71
CA PRO A 19 -28.77 15.69 5.78
C PRO A 19 -29.84 16.70 5.38
N ARG A 20 -30.05 16.86 4.06
CA ARG A 20 -31.29 17.47 3.58
C ARG A 20 -32.37 16.41 3.64
N CYS A 21 -33.23 16.51 4.66
CA CYS A 21 -34.52 15.86 4.64
C CYS A 21 -35.34 16.51 3.50
N SER A 22 -35.52 15.82 2.38
CA SER A 22 -36.55 16.18 1.42
C SER A 22 -37.90 15.93 2.08
N LYS A 23 -38.43 16.95 2.76
CA LYS A 23 -39.84 17.00 3.15
C LYS A 23 -40.66 17.23 1.88
N ASP A 24 -41.03 16.13 1.24
CA ASP A 24 -42.29 15.92 0.54
C ASP A 24 -42.39 14.42 0.24
N ASP A 25 -42.70 13.64 1.27
CA ASP A 25 -43.87 12.74 1.29
C ASP A 25 -43.89 11.89 2.59
N LEU A 26 -44.78 12.34 3.48
CA LEU A 26 -45.57 11.58 4.45
C LEU A 26 -44.90 10.97 5.70
N ALA A 27 -45.35 11.52 6.82
CA ALA A 27 -45.15 11.06 8.19
C ALA A 27 -45.85 9.73 8.49
N THR A 28 -45.23 8.88 9.33
CA THR A 28 -45.74 8.46 10.66
C THR A 28 -44.68 7.64 11.42
N ASP A 29 -44.24 8.19 12.54
CA ASP A 29 -43.96 7.59 13.87
C ASP A 29 -43.57 6.10 14.01
N SER A 30 -42.33 5.79 14.48
CA SER A 30 -42.07 5.35 15.88
C SER A 30 -40.70 4.68 16.09
N SER A 31 -40.05 5.07 17.20
CA SER A 31 -39.10 4.36 18.10
C SER A 31 -37.75 3.81 17.62
N ASP A 32 -36.69 4.42 18.17
CA ASP A 32 -35.46 3.85 18.74
C ASP A 32 -34.88 2.55 18.16
N THR A 33 -33.69 2.67 17.58
CA THR A 33 -32.51 1.87 17.99
C THR A 33 -31.23 2.59 17.55
N GLU A 34 -30.41 2.99 18.53
CA GLU A 34 -29.01 3.34 18.35
C GLU A 34 -28.23 2.11 17.87
N THR A 35 -27.63 2.16 16.67
CA THR A 35 -26.39 1.42 16.38
C THR A 35 -25.69 1.99 15.13
N THR A 36 -24.51 2.60 15.32
CA THR A 36 -23.40 2.74 14.33
C THR A 36 -23.81 2.95 12.86
N ILE A 37 -24.21 4.17 12.50
CA ILE A 37 -24.26 4.62 11.10
C ILE A 37 -23.57 5.98 11.01
N SER A 38 -22.25 5.99 10.86
CA SER A 38 -21.52 7.20 10.44
C SER A 38 -20.09 6.88 9.99
N SER A 39 -19.92 6.24 8.82
CA SER A 39 -18.68 6.37 8.04
C SER A 39 -18.83 6.07 6.54
N MET A 40 -20.03 6.22 5.98
CA MET A 40 -20.23 6.01 4.53
C MET A 40 -21.02 7.16 3.90
N GLU A 41 -20.30 8.17 3.43
CA GLU A 41 -20.79 9.05 2.37
C GLU A 41 -19.82 8.98 1.18
N THR A 42 -20.40 8.75 0.01
CA THR A 42 -19.72 8.66 -1.28
C THR A 42 -19.12 10.03 -1.62
N ILE A 43 -17.79 10.13 -1.78
CA ILE A 43 -17.11 11.38 -2.14
C ILE A 43 -17.70 11.95 -3.44
N GLU A 44 -18.23 13.17 -3.41
CA GLU A 44 -18.78 13.83 -4.59
C GLU A 44 -17.66 14.28 -5.55
N SER A 45 -17.95 14.45 -6.84
CA SER A 45 -16.92 14.79 -7.85
C SER A 45 -16.26 16.15 -7.64
N VAL A 46 -16.92 17.09 -6.95
CA VAL A 46 -16.35 18.40 -6.60
C VAL A 46 -15.40 18.26 -5.42
N GLU A 47 -15.77 17.47 -4.40
CA GLU A 47 -14.91 17.15 -3.25
C GLU A 47 -13.73 16.29 -3.68
N LEU A 48 -13.89 15.43 -4.68
CA LEU A 48 -12.82 14.60 -5.24
C LEU A 48 -11.64 15.44 -5.72
N ALA A 49 -11.90 16.58 -6.36
CA ALA A 49 -10.84 17.47 -6.85
C ALA A 49 -10.03 18.10 -5.70
N ASP A 50 -10.63 18.29 -4.53
CA ASP A 50 -9.97 18.88 -3.36
C ASP A 50 -8.92 17.94 -2.74
N TYR A 51 -8.96 16.64 -3.05
CA TYR A 51 -7.94 15.68 -2.61
C TYR A 51 -6.66 15.69 -3.45
N PHE A 52 -6.65 16.35 -4.63
CA PHE A 52 -5.54 16.26 -5.57
C PHE A 52 -4.96 17.61 -5.97
N CYS A 53 -3.64 17.63 -6.19
CA CYS A 53 -2.93 18.71 -6.87
C CYS A 53 -2.25 18.17 -8.14
N VAL A 54 -2.00 19.05 -9.12
CA VAL A 54 -1.29 18.68 -10.34
C VAL A 54 0.18 19.08 -10.24
N ARG A 55 1.09 18.12 -10.38
CA ARG A 55 2.54 18.35 -10.42
C ARG A 55 3.11 17.68 -11.67
N HIS A 56 3.86 18.43 -12.48
CA HIS A 56 4.42 17.95 -13.75
C HIS A 56 3.38 17.26 -14.67
N GLY A 57 2.15 17.78 -14.70
CA GLY A 57 1.05 17.23 -15.52
C GLY A 57 0.42 15.93 -15.01
N ARG A 58 0.77 15.50 -13.79
CA ARG A 58 0.25 14.29 -13.13
C ARG A 58 -0.49 14.65 -11.85
N ALA A 59 -1.50 13.87 -11.45
CA ALA A 59 -2.24 14.12 -10.22
C ALA A 59 -1.53 13.49 -9.02
N PHE A 60 -1.48 14.21 -7.90
CA PHE A 60 -0.92 13.77 -6.62
C PHE A 60 -1.87 14.13 -5.50
N PRO A 61 -1.92 13.40 -4.38
CA PRO A 61 -2.64 13.86 -3.20
C PRO A 61 -2.20 15.27 -2.78
N ILE A 62 -3.12 16.09 -2.29
CA ILE A 62 -2.90 17.51 -1.99
C ILE A 62 -1.99 17.75 -0.77
N TYR A 63 -1.80 16.74 0.08
CA TYR A 63 -1.02 16.84 1.30
C TYR A 63 0.47 17.05 1.01
N ASP A 64 0.97 18.25 1.32
CA ASP A 64 2.34 18.67 1.02
C ASP A 64 3.41 17.91 1.81
N ASP A 65 3.08 17.43 3.00
CA ASP A 65 4.01 16.75 3.90
C ASP A 65 4.16 15.25 3.63
N LEU A 66 3.42 14.70 2.66
CA LEU A 66 3.60 13.30 2.29
C LEU A 66 4.90 13.13 1.50
N PRO A 67 5.69 12.07 1.75
CA PRO A 67 6.88 11.76 0.95
C PRO A 67 6.51 11.14 -0.41
N LEU A 68 5.50 11.69 -1.09
CA LEU A 68 4.90 11.14 -2.31
C LEU A 68 5.92 11.02 -3.44
N ALA A 69 6.20 9.77 -3.81
CA ALA A 69 7.14 9.44 -4.87
C ALA A 69 6.47 9.28 -6.24
N LEU A 70 5.18 8.91 -6.26
CA LEU A 70 4.46 8.51 -7.46
C LEU A 70 3.08 9.21 -7.55
N PRO A 71 2.58 9.48 -8.77
CA PRO A 71 1.25 10.04 -8.99
C PRO A 71 0.13 9.17 -8.45
N ALA A 72 -1.02 9.76 -8.17
CA ALA A 72 -2.27 9.09 -7.85
C ALA A 72 -3.28 9.28 -8.99
N ASP A 73 -2.92 8.78 -10.18
CA ASP A 73 -3.77 8.88 -11.38
C ASP A 73 -3.90 7.55 -12.12
N GLN A 74 -4.66 7.55 -13.22
CA GLN A 74 -4.99 6.36 -13.97
C GLN A 74 -3.78 5.58 -14.50
N GLY A 75 -2.67 6.28 -14.82
CA GLY A 75 -1.43 5.66 -15.27
C GLY A 75 -0.74 4.88 -14.13
N GLU A 76 -0.76 5.43 -12.92
CA GLU A 76 -0.24 4.72 -11.75
C GLU A 76 -1.15 3.55 -11.35
N ILE A 77 -2.46 3.73 -11.38
CA ILE A 77 -3.40 2.62 -11.11
C ILE A 77 -3.23 1.48 -12.10
N TYR A 78 -2.98 1.77 -13.39
CA TYR A 78 -2.69 0.75 -14.39
C TYR A 78 -1.41 -0.04 -14.03
N ARG A 79 -0.32 0.67 -13.70
CA ARG A 79 0.93 0.05 -13.24
C ARG A 79 0.71 -0.86 -12.02
N LEU A 80 0.02 -0.36 -11.00
CA LEU A 80 -0.25 -1.10 -9.76
C LEU A 80 -1.05 -2.39 -9.99
N LYS A 81 -1.97 -2.41 -10.96
CA LYS A 81 -2.69 -3.64 -11.34
C LYS A 81 -1.75 -4.68 -11.94
N ILE A 82 -0.81 -4.28 -12.79
CA ILE A 82 0.21 -5.18 -13.34
C ILE A 82 1.11 -5.72 -12.23
N GLN A 83 1.57 -4.84 -11.33
CA GLN A 83 2.37 -5.21 -10.18
C GLN A 83 1.66 -6.24 -9.30
N HIS A 84 0.37 -6.03 -9.00
CA HIS A 84 -0.43 -6.97 -8.23
C HIS A 84 -0.46 -8.37 -8.87
N MET A 85 -0.72 -8.45 -10.18
CA MET A 85 -0.73 -9.72 -10.92
C MET A 85 0.64 -10.42 -10.87
N ALA A 86 1.72 -9.66 -11.07
CA ALA A 86 3.09 -10.20 -11.03
C ALA A 86 3.44 -10.77 -9.65
N ILE A 87 3.16 -10.01 -8.58
CA ILE A 87 3.45 -10.42 -7.20
C ILE A 87 2.59 -11.60 -6.77
N LYS A 88 1.30 -11.60 -7.10
CA LYS A 88 0.40 -12.73 -6.81
C LYS A 88 0.91 -14.02 -7.48
N LYS A 89 1.39 -13.92 -8.71
CA LYS A 89 1.97 -15.07 -9.43
C LYS A 89 3.34 -15.50 -8.85
N LEU A 90 4.16 -14.56 -8.41
CA LEU A 90 5.47 -14.83 -7.78
C LEU A 90 5.34 -15.52 -6.43
N VAL A 91 4.45 -15.03 -5.58
CA VAL A 91 4.25 -15.54 -4.22
C VAL A 91 3.37 -16.80 -4.23
N GLY A 92 2.47 -16.92 -5.21
CA GLY A 92 1.47 -17.97 -5.26
C GLY A 92 0.61 -17.98 -4.00
N ASP A 93 0.27 -19.17 -3.51
CA ASP A 93 -0.60 -19.36 -2.34
C ASP A 93 0.18 -19.33 -1.02
N ALA A 94 1.43 -18.82 -0.99
CA ALA A 94 2.30 -18.94 0.18
C ALA A 94 1.75 -18.27 1.46
N LEU A 95 0.85 -17.29 1.33
CA LEU A 95 0.21 -16.61 2.45
C LEU A 95 -1.23 -17.09 2.70
N ASP A 96 -1.84 -17.78 1.75
CA ASP A 96 -3.26 -18.13 1.76
C ASP A 96 -3.64 -19.01 2.95
N PRO A 97 -2.93 -20.11 3.28
CA PRO A 97 -3.29 -20.94 4.43
C PRO A 97 -3.27 -20.19 5.76
N MET A 98 -2.36 -19.23 5.90
CA MET A 98 -2.22 -18.43 7.12
C MET A 98 -3.36 -17.42 7.25
N ILE A 99 -3.68 -16.73 6.16
CA ILE A 99 -4.81 -15.80 6.09
C ILE A 99 -6.13 -16.55 6.34
N GLU A 100 -6.32 -17.70 5.70
CA GLU A 100 -7.51 -18.55 5.87
C GLU A 100 -7.67 -19.04 7.31
N ALA A 101 -6.59 -19.48 7.96
CA ALA A 101 -6.62 -19.88 9.36
C ALA A 101 -7.01 -18.71 10.27
N GLN A 102 -6.48 -17.51 10.03
CA GLN A 102 -6.76 -16.33 10.85
C GLN A 102 -8.18 -15.78 10.65
N LEU A 103 -8.71 -15.91 9.42
CA LEU A 103 -10.03 -15.43 9.04
C LEU A 103 -11.12 -16.52 9.11
N ALA A 104 -10.78 -17.70 9.62
CA ALA A 104 -11.75 -18.75 9.90
C ALA A 104 -12.82 -18.25 10.90
N PRO A 105 -14.07 -18.75 10.80
CA PRO A 105 -15.14 -18.35 11.71
C PRO A 105 -14.74 -18.47 13.18
N SER A 106 -14.97 -17.42 13.95
CA SER A 106 -14.68 -17.40 15.38
C SER A 106 -15.67 -18.29 16.14
N LEU A 107 -15.19 -19.01 17.16
CA LEU A 107 -16.04 -19.88 18.01
C LEU A 107 -17.11 -19.10 18.80
N ASP A 108 -16.83 -17.84 19.12
CA ASP A 108 -17.73 -16.90 19.80
C ASP A 108 -18.78 -16.27 18.86
N GLY A 109 -18.80 -16.67 17.58
CA GLY A 109 -19.69 -16.10 16.56
C GLY A 109 -19.29 -14.70 16.09
N ARG A 110 -18.18 -14.14 16.58
CA ARG A 110 -17.72 -12.81 16.18
C ARG A 110 -17.24 -12.82 14.73
N ARG A 111 -17.73 -11.84 13.98
CA ARG A 111 -17.28 -11.58 12.62
C ARG A 111 -15.81 -11.16 12.60
N LYS A 112 -15.04 -11.77 11.70
CA LYS A 112 -13.62 -11.47 11.50
C LYS A 112 -13.47 -10.17 10.73
N SER A 113 -12.38 -9.45 10.96
CA SER A 113 -12.14 -8.14 10.34
C SER A 113 -10.70 -7.96 9.86
N VAL A 114 -10.54 -7.26 8.74
CA VAL A 114 -9.26 -6.95 8.08
C VAL A 114 -9.15 -5.45 7.88
N LEU A 115 -7.98 -4.89 8.18
CA LEU A 115 -7.60 -3.54 7.77
C LEU A 115 -6.55 -3.63 6.66
N ASP A 116 -6.83 -3.03 5.51
CA ASP A 116 -5.92 -2.87 4.38
C ASP A 116 -5.44 -1.42 4.32
N ILE A 117 -4.14 -1.22 4.56
CA ILE A 117 -3.53 0.11 4.62
C ILE A 117 -2.87 0.41 3.27
N ARG A 118 -3.19 1.58 2.70
CA ARG A 118 -2.84 2.03 1.35
C ARG A 118 -3.61 1.28 0.26
N THR A 119 -4.93 1.49 0.20
CA THR A 119 -5.85 0.92 -0.80
C THR A 119 -5.26 0.94 -2.22
N GLN A 120 -4.69 2.08 -2.63
CA GLN A 120 -4.12 2.30 -3.96
C GLN A 120 -5.10 1.91 -5.09
N SER A 121 -4.90 0.75 -5.72
CA SER A 121 -5.81 0.25 -6.76
C SER A 121 -7.04 -0.48 -6.22
N GLY A 122 -7.11 -0.76 -4.92
CA GLY A 122 -8.19 -1.49 -4.24
C GLY A 122 -8.22 -2.99 -4.50
N ILE A 123 -7.42 -3.49 -5.46
CA ILE A 123 -7.54 -4.84 -6.00
C ILE A 123 -7.38 -5.94 -4.94
N TRP A 124 -6.49 -5.75 -3.97
CA TRP A 124 -6.30 -6.75 -2.91
C TRP A 124 -7.51 -6.83 -1.99
N ALA A 125 -8.02 -5.68 -1.54
CA ALA A 125 -9.21 -5.63 -0.69
C ALA A 125 -10.45 -6.20 -1.40
N ASP A 126 -10.61 -5.90 -2.70
CA ASP A 126 -11.66 -6.48 -3.54
C ASP A 126 -11.57 -8.00 -3.63
N GLU A 127 -10.39 -8.55 -3.91
CA GLU A 127 -10.19 -10.01 -3.99
C GLU A 127 -10.45 -10.68 -2.64
N MET A 128 -10.00 -10.07 -1.55
CA MET A 128 -10.24 -10.55 -0.20
C MET A 128 -11.73 -10.51 0.17
N ALA A 129 -12.47 -9.47 -0.25
CA ALA A 129 -13.90 -9.35 -0.01
C ALA A 129 -14.68 -10.45 -0.73
N ILE A 130 -14.24 -10.84 -1.93
CA ILE A 130 -14.80 -11.97 -2.69
C ILE A 130 -14.44 -13.30 -2.02
N LYS A 131 -13.17 -13.49 -1.65
CA LYS A 131 -12.68 -14.74 -1.07
C LYS A 131 -13.29 -15.01 0.31
N PHE A 132 -13.55 -13.97 1.10
CA PHE A 132 -14.06 -14.06 2.46
C PHE A 132 -15.33 -13.22 2.66
N PRO A 133 -16.50 -13.67 2.14
CA PRO A 133 -17.74 -12.89 2.19
C PRO A 133 -18.28 -12.65 3.61
N ALA A 134 -17.84 -13.46 4.58
CA ALA A 134 -18.19 -13.34 5.99
C ALA A 134 -17.18 -12.52 6.81
N VAL A 135 -16.13 -11.95 6.20
CA VAL A 135 -15.15 -11.09 6.86
C VAL A 135 -15.46 -9.63 6.52
N ASP A 136 -15.37 -8.74 7.50
CA ASP A 136 -15.42 -7.29 7.27
C ASP A 136 -14.05 -6.76 6.84
N ILE A 137 -14.00 -6.04 5.74
CA ILE A 137 -12.77 -5.45 5.23
C ILE A 137 -12.92 -3.95 5.23
N LYS A 138 -11.98 -3.28 5.89
CA LYS A 138 -11.79 -1.84 5.79
C LYS A 138 -10.51 -1.57 5.02
N SER A 139 -10.58 -0.72 4.00
CA SER A 139 -9.42 -0.33 3.20
C SER A 139 -9.25 1.18 3.24
N ILE A 140 -8.05 1.63 3.61
CA ILE A 140 -7.78 3.05 3.87
C ILE A 140 -6.71 3.60 2.93
N ASP A 141 -6.90 4.82 2.45
CA ASP A 141 -5.90 5.57 1.69
C ASP A 141 -5.95 7.06 2.05
N VAL A 142 -4.91 7.81 1.69
CA VAL A 142 -4.85 9.25 1.90
C VAL A 142 -5.61 10.01 0.80
N ALA A 143 -5.89 9.35 -0.32
CA ALA A 143 -6.66 9.91 -1.42
C ALA A 143 -7.56 8.86 -2.10
N PRO A 144 -8.75 9.26 -2.56
CA PRO A 144 -9.68 8.40 -3.30
C PRO A 144 -9.20 8.15 -4.74
N THR A 145 -8.20 7.27 -4.89
CA THR A 145 -7.50 7.07 -6.17
C THR A 145 -8.26 6.17 -7.15
N VAL A 146 -9.24 5.40 -6.67
CA VAL A 146 -10.11 4.55 -7.48
C VAL A 146 -11.57 4.72 -7.09
N PRO A 147 -12.53 4.55 -8.02
CA PRO A 147 -13.94 4.50 -7.67
C PRO A 147 -14.22 3.35 -6.70
N HIS A 148 -14.92 3.65 -5.62
CA HIS A 148 -15.33 2.65 -4.63
C HIS A 148 -16.69 2.06 -5.05
N TYR A 149 -16.71 0.76 -5.34
CA TYR A 149 -17.96 0.05 -5.59
C TYR A 149 -18.48 -0.52 -4.27
N PRO A 150 -19.70 -0.19 -3.85
CA PRO A 150 -20.23 -0.66 -2.58
C PRO A 150 -20.36 -2.19 -2.60
N ARG A 151 -19.81 -2.83 -1.56
CA ARG A 151 -20.01 -4.25 -1.24
C ARG A 151 -20.47 -4.35 0.20
N HIS A 152 -21.20 -5.41 0.54
CA HIS A 152 -21.74 -5.59 1.90
C HIS A 152 -20.66 -5.82 2.96
N ASN A 153 -19.42 -6.12 2.56
CA ASN A 153 -18.32 -6.46 3.45
C ASN A 153 -17.01 -5.72 3.16
N LEU A 154 -17.04 -4.68 2.33
CA LEU A 154 -15.88 -3.84 2.01
C LEU A 154 -16.24 -2.37 2.15
N HIS A 155 -15.54 -1.70 3.05
CA HIS A 155 -15.70 -0.28 3.33
C HIS A 155 -14.39 0.44 3.04
N HIS A 156 -14.46 1.54 2.29
CA HIS A 156 -13.30 2.37 1.96
C HIS A 156 -13.38 3.67 2.74
N GLU A 157 -12.26 4.10 3.31
CA GLU A 157 -12.15 5.37 4.04
C GLU A 157 -10.93 6.14 3.57
N VAL A 158 -11.05 7.48 3.58
CA VAL A 158 -9.99 8.38 3.13
C VAL A 158 -9.54 9.27 4.28
N TYR A 159 -8.33 9.05 4.77
CA TYR A 159 -7.70 9.90 5.79
C TYR A 159 -6.18 9.73 5.83
N ASP A 160 -5.51 10.67 6.49
CA ASP A 160 -4.06 10.68 6.61
C ASP A 160 -3.56 9.73 7.71
N ILE A 161 -3.00 8.59 7.30
CA ILE A 161 -2.41 7.59 8.20
C ILE A 161 -1.22 8.11 9.02
N HIS A 162 -0.62 9.25 8.64
CA HIS A 162 0.47 9.87 9.40
C HIS A 162 -0.01 10.61 10.65
N THR A 163 -1.30 10.95 10.71
CA THR A 163 -1.95 11.52 11.90
C THR A 163 -2.48 10.45 12.86
N GLY A 164 -2.44 9.17 12.44
CA GLY A 164 -2.93 8.03 13.20
C GLY A 164 -3.94 7.21 12.40
N ILE A 165 -4.23 6.01 12.90
CA ILE A 165 -5.31 5.17 12.37
C ILE A 165 -6.56 5.44 13.20
N LEU A 166 -7.62 5.96 12.59
CA LEU A 166 -8.83 6.39 13.32
C LEU A 166 -9.62 5.24 13.96
N GLU A 167 -9.21 4.01 13.71
CA GLU A 167 -9.83 2.80 14.23
C GLU A 167 -9.53 2.57 15.71
N GLN A 168 -10.46 1.91 16.39
CA GLN A 168 -10.33 1.59 17.81
C GLN A 168 -9.22 0.56 18.06
N THR A 169 -8.70 0.54 19.28
CA THR A 169 -7.74 -0.48 19.73
C THR A 169 -8.35 -1.88 19.64
N ALA A 170 -7.58 -2.87 19.19
CA ALA A 170 -8.00 -4.27 19.08
C ALA A 170 -9.26 -4.50 18.21
N THR A 171 -9.28 -3.87 17.04
CA THR A 171 -10.40 -3.88 16.08
C THR A 171 -10.23 -4.87 14.93
N PHE A 172 -9.01 -5.31 14.59
CA PHE A 172 -8.78 -6.17 13.42
C PHE A 172 -8.13 -7.51 13.77
N ASP A 173 -8.54 -8.57 13.07
CA ASP A 173 -7.90 -9.89 13.14
C ASP A 173 -6.69 -9.98 12.19
N VAL A 174 -6.68 -9.19 11.12
CA VAL A 174 -5.56 -9.03 10.17
C VAL A 174 -5.35 -7.55 9.85
N VAL A 175 -4.09 -7.10 9.83
CA VAL A 175 -3.67 -5.83 9.23
C VAL A 175 -2.74 -6.15 8.06
N HIS A 176 -3.05 -5.62 6.89
CA HIS A 176 -2.29 -5.79 5.66
C HIS A 176 -1.75 -4.43 5.19
N ALA A 177 -0.49 -4.37 4.82
CA ALA A 177 0.11 -3.23 4.13
C ALA A 177 1.08 -3.73 3.05
N ARG A 178 0.91 -3.25 1.82
CA ARG A 178 1.78 -3.61 0.70
C ARG A 178 2.11 -2.40 -0.17
N HIS A 179 3.37 -2.25 -0.57
CA HIS A 179 3.83 -1.12 -1.39
C HIS A 179 3.56 0.24 -0.72
N SER A 180 3.91 0.33 0.56
CA SER A 180 3.69 1.46 1.45
C SER A 180 4.98 2.23 1.79
N VAL A 181 6.17 1.64 1.57
CA VAL A 181 7.46 2.26 1.94
C VAL A 181 7.68 3.62 1.33
N ASN A 182 7.33 3.81 0.06
CA ASN A 182 7.49 5.10 -0.60
C ASN A 182 6.59 6.22 -0.03
N MET A 183 5.74 5.93 0.95
CA MET A 183 4.83 6.89 1.56
C MET A 183 4.97 7.04 3.06
N VAL A 184 5.88 6.31 3.73
CA VAL A 184 6.02 6.33 5.19
C VAL A 184 7.37 6.90 5.62
N ARG A 185 7.34 8.02 6.36
CA ARG A 185 8.52 8.60 7.03
C ARG A 185 8.72 8.00 8.42
N ASP A 186 7.68 8.04 9.24
CA ASP A 186 7.71 7.54 10.62
C ASP A 186 7.12 6.14 10.73
N TRP A 187 7.98 5.15 10.49
CA TRP A 187 7.65 3.74 10.70
C TRP A 187 7.37 3.38 12.15
N THR A 188 7.95 4.12 13.10
CA THR A 188 7.73 3.82 14.53
C THR A 188 6.29 4.12 14.90
N SER A 189 5.77 5.28 14.52
CA SER A 189 4.37 5.64 14.74
C SER A 189 3.43 4.66 14.03
N LEU A 190 3.65 4.40 12.74
CA LEU A 190 2.77 3.51 11.97
C LEU A 190 2.76 2.07 12.51
N LEU A 191 3.91 1.51 12.89
CA LEU A 191 3.96 0.17 13.49
C LEU A 191 3.25 0.10 14.83
N LYS A 192 3.32 1.16 15.65
CA LYS A 192 2.57 1.26 16.90
C LYS A 192 1.07 1.32 16.66
N GLU A 193 0.62 2.05 15.66
CA GLU A 193 -0.79 2.13 15.27
C GLU A 193 -1.31 0.80 14.73
N MET A 194 -0.57 0.15 13.82
CA MET A 194 -0.89 -1.21 13.33
C MET A 194 -0.98 -2.21 14.49
N HIS A 195 -0.04 -2.16 15.42
CA HIS A 195 -0.08 -2.98 16.63
C HIS A 195 -1.29 -2.62 17.51
N ARG A 196 -1.62 -1.34 17.71
CA ARG A 196 -2.75 -0.89 18.53
C ARG A 196 -4.07 -1.43 18.00
N VAL A 197 -4.32 -1.29 16.69
CA VAL A 197 -5.59 -1.68 16.07
C VAL A 197 -5.71 -3.20 15.86
N LEU A 198 -4.62 -3.95 15.86
CA LEU A 198 -4.67 -5.42 15.87
C LEU A 198 -5.22 -5.96 17.20
N ARG A 199 -6.04 -7.00 17.13
CA ARG A 199 -6.37 -7.82 18.31
C ARG A 199 -5.13 -8.58 18.81
N PRO A 200 -5.06 -8.92 20.11
CA PRO A 200 -4.07 -9.89 20.59
C PRO A 200 -4.15 -11.18 19.76
N GLY A 201 -3.00 -11.70 19.31
CA GLY A 201 -2.93 -12.82 18.36
C GLY A 201 -3.37 -12.48 16.92
N GLY A 202 -3.58 -11.20 16.60
CA GLY A 202 -3.89 -10.71 15.27
C GLY A 202 -2.68 -10.79 14.33
N LEU A 203 -2.93 -10.99 13.04
CA LEU A 203 -1.89 -11.17 12.01
C LEU A 203 -1.54 -9.84 11.34
N LEU A 204 -0.27 -9.48 11.35
CA LEU A 204 0.30 -8.44 10.49
C LEU A 204 0.86 -9.10 9.23
N ILE A 205 0.52 -8.55 8.06
CA ILE A 205 1.08 -8.90 6.76
C ILE A 205 1.67 -7.65 6.13
N PHE A 206 2.96 -7.73 5.82
CA PHE A 206 3.71 -6.68 5.17
C PHE A 206 4.34 -7.19 3.88
N GLY A 207 4.32 -6.39 2.82
CA GLY A 207 4.88 -6.77 1.52
C GLY A 207 5.49 -5.60 0.77
N GLU A 208 6.73 -5.75 0.31
CA GLU A 208 7.44 -4.67 -0.38
C GLU A 208 8.31 -5.21 -1.51
N LEU A 209 8.36 -4.46 -2.62
CA LEU A 209 9.45 -4.63 -3.58
C LEU A 209 10.61 -3.76 -3.12
N ASP A 210 11.78 -4.35 -2.92
CA ASP A 210 13.00 -3.59 -2.72
C ASP A 210 13.33 -2.86 -4.02
N PRO A 211 13.33 -1.52 -4.08
CA PRO A 211 13.61 -0.77 -5.31
C PRO A 211 15.10 -0.79 -5.65
N ARG A 212 15.69 -1.99 -5.72
CA ARG A 212 17.08 -2.27 -6.05
C ARG A 212 17.11 -3.39 -7.08
N LEU A 213 17.69 -3.08 -8.25
CA LEU A 213 17.87 -4.04 -9.32
C LEU A 213 19.24 -4.69 -9.21
N THR A 214 19.29 -6.02 -9.15
CA THR A 214 20.52 -6.79 -9.04
C THR A 214 20.61 -7.82 -10.17
N LEU A 215 21.75 -8.48 -10.30
CA LEU A 215 21.84 -9.72 -11.07
C LEU A 215 21.28 -10.88 -10.22
N PRO A 216 20.85 -12.00 -10.86
CA PRO A 216 20.33 -13.17 -10.15
C PRO A 216 21.32 -13.68 -9.09
N GLY A 217 20.85 -13.86 -7.85
CA GLY A 217 21.68 -14.31 -6.73
C GLY A 217 22.69 -13.30 -6.17
N GLU A 218 22.75 -12.08 -6.71
CA GLU A 218 23.65 -11.02 -6.25
C GLU A 218 22.92 -9.96 -5.42
N HIS A 219 23.56 -9.40 -4.40
CA HIS A 219 22.95 -8.37 -3.55
C HIS A 219 23.31 -6.93 -3.94
N GLU A 220 24.40 -6.76 -4.66
CA GLU A 220 24.86 -5.45 -5.13
C GLU A 220 24.04 -4.99 -6.34
N PRO A 221 23.81 -3.67 -6.49
CA PRO A 221 23.08 -3.16 -7.63
C PRO A 221 23.85 -3.47 -8.93
N ALA A 222 23.13 -3.86 -9.98
CA ALA A 222 23.69 -4.25 -11.27
C ALA A 222 24.21 -3.05 -12.08
N LEU A 223 25.11 -2.24 -11.50
CA LEU A 223 25.63 -0.97 -12.06
C LEU A 223 26.65 -1.18 -13.19
N HIS A 224 27.07 -2.41 -13.40
CA HIS A 224 27.96 -2.83 -14.46
C HIS A 224 27.29 -3.95 -15.27
N GLY A 225 27.31 -3.84 -16.59
CA GLY A 225 26.77 -4.86 -17.49
C GLY A 225 25.35 -4.58 -17.99
N PRO A 226 24.61 -5.62 -18.40
CA PRO A 226 23.42 -5.50 -19.26
C PRO A 226 22.26 -4.67 -18.69
N GLY A 227 22.09 -4.58 -17.37
CA GLY A 227 20.98 -3.87 -16.72
C GLY A 227 21.36 -2.54 -16.06
N HIS A 228 22.52 -1.97 -16.40
CA HIS A 228 23.10 -0.85 -15.67
C HIS A 228 22.31 0.47 -15.75
N HIS A 229 21.60 0.77 -16.85
CA HIS A 229 20.74 1.95 -16.90
C HIS A 229 19.57 1.79 -15.93
N SER A 230 18.93 0.63 -15.93
CA SER A 230 17.82 0.29 -15.04
C SER A 230 18.26 0.25 -13.58
N ALA A 231 19.43 -0.32 -13.27
CA ALA A 231 19.98 -0.32 -11.92
C ALA A 231 20.30 1.09 -11.42
N ARG A 232 20.92 1.94 -12.26
CA ARG A 232 21.16 3.35 -11.91
C ARG A 232 19.84 4.10 -11.66
N PHE A 233 18.77 3.75 -12.39
CA PHE A 233 17.47 4.42 -12.23
C PHE A 233 16.93 4.16 -10.84
N PHE A 234 16.99 2.90 -10.40
CA PHE A 234 16.61 2.51 -9.05
C PHE A 234 17.49 3.17 -7.98
N GLU A 235 18.80 3.29 -8.19
CA GLU A 235 19.67 4.00 -7.24
C GLU A 235 19.35 5.50 -7.12
N VAL A 236 19.04 6.17 -8.23
CA VAL A 236 18.59 7.57 -8.19
C VAL A 236 17.20 7.70 -7.55
N TYR A 237 16.28 6.78 -7.85
CA TYR A 237 14.96 6.73 -7.21
C TYR A 237 15.09 6.55 -5.70
N ARG A 238 15.94 5.61 -5.25
CA ARG A 238 16.27 5.42 -3.83
C ARG A 238 16.87 6.68 -3.20
N ALA A 239 17.81 7.33 -3.87
CA ALA A 239 18.39 8.57 -3.35
C ALA A 239 17.34 9.69 -3.21
N ALA A 240 16.42 9.81 -4.17
CA ALA A 240 15.33 10.79 -4.12
C ALA A 240 14.34 10.50 -2.97
N LEU A 241 13.94 9.23 -2.80
CA LEU A 241 13.11 8.79 -1.67
C LEU A 241 13.78 9.13 -0.32
N ALA A 242 15.06 8.79 -0.16
CA ALA A 242 15.81 9.07 1.06
C ALA A 242 15.90 10.58 1.35
N LYS A 243 16.11 11.40 0.31
CA LYS A 243 16.09 12.87 0.45
C LYS A 243 14.72 13.40 0.88
N GLY A 244 13.63 12.73 0.47
CA GLY A 244 12.26 12.99 0.92
C GLY A 244 11.92 12.47 2.33
N GLY A 245 12.90 11.91 3.05
CA GLY A 245 12.72 11.39 4.41
C GLY A 245 12.15 9.97 4.48
N VAL A 246 12.09 9.25 3.37
CA VAL A 246 11.62 7.85 3.35
C VAL A 246 12.71 6.93 3.87
N LEU A 247 12.36 6.08 4.84
CA LEU A 247 13.23 5.03 5.34
C LEU A 247 13.10 3.77 4.48
N ILE A 248 13.85 3.72 3.36
CA ILE A 248 13.80 2.61 2.40
C ILE A 248 14.14 1.27 3.04
N GLU A 249 14.96 1.25 4.09
CA GLU A 249 15.36 0.03 4.80
C GLU A 249 14.17 -0.76 5.38
N ALA A 250 13.01 -0.10 5.55
CA ALA A 250 11.77 -0.79 5.91
C ALA A 250 11.36 -1.88 4.91
N THR A 251 11.80 -1.82 3.64
CA THR A 251 11.52 -2.88 2.65
C THR A 251 12.03 -4.25 3.08
N SER A 252 13.18 -4.30 3.75
CA SER A 252 13.93 -5.53 4.00
C SER A 252 14.35 -5.74 5.45
N LYS A 253 14.08 -4.78 6.35
CA LYS A 253 14.49 -4.86 7.76
C LYS A 253 13.36 -4.72 8.77
N ILE A 254 12.11 -4.57 8.30
CA ILE A 254 10.96 -4.36 9.18
C ILE A 254 10.76 -5.53 10.16
N ASP A 255 11.13 -6.74 9.78
CA ASP A 255 11.05 -7.93 10.64
C ASP A 255 11.90 -7.77 11.91
N GLY A 256 13.05 -7.09 11.83
CA GLY A 256 13.87 -6.77 12.99
C GLY A 256 13.17 -5.79 13.94
N TRP A 257 12.39 -4.85 13.42
CA TRP A 257 11.69 -3.83 14.21
C TRP A 257 10.45 -4.39 14.91
N LEU A 258 9.80 -5.39 14.33
CA LEU A 258 8.60 -6.03 14.89
C LEU A 258 8.88 -6.85 16.14
N ARG A 259 10.12 -7.33 16.34
CA ARG A 259 10.47 -8.19 17.48
C ARG A 259 10.38 -7.41 18.80
N PRO A 260 9.96 -8.03 19.92
CA PRO A 260 9.76 -7.32 21.19
C PRO A 260 11.06 -6.71 21.76
N ASP A 261 12.22 -7.28 21.40
CA ASP A 261 13.55 -6.85 21.83
C ASP A 261 14.20 -5.81 20.88
N SER A 262 13.47 -5.30 19.88
CA SER A 262 14.00 -4.34 18.90
C SER A 262 14.29 -2.94 19.45
N GLY A 263 13.86 -2.66 20.68
CA GLY A 263 13.89 -1.32 21.27
C GLY A 263 12.78 -0.38 20.81
N LEU A 264 11.92 -0.82 19.88
CA LEU A 264 10.74 -0.05 19.42
C LEU A 264 9.56 -0.13 20.41
N TRP A 265 9.49 -1.23 21.16
CA TRP A 265 8.38 -1.61 22.03
C TRP A 265 8.66 -1.30 23.50
N ASP A 266 7.60 -1.14 24.31
CA ASP A 266 7.74 -0.90 25.74
C ASP A 266 8.20 -2.19 26.43
N THR A 267 9.20 -2.07 27.31
CA THR A 267 9.74 -3.18 28.10
C THR A 267 8.90 -3.52 29.32
N LYS A 268 7.95 -2.64 29.71
CA LYS A 268 7.11 -2.79 30.91
C LYS A 268 5.82 -3.56 30.66
N SER A 269 5.46 -3.83 29.40
CA SER A 269 4.28 -4.63 29.03
C SER A 269 4.61 -5.43 27.77
N PRO A 270 4.14 -6.69 27.65
CA PRO A 270 4.38 -7.48 26.44
C PRO A 270 3.79 -6.72 25.24
N SER A 271 4.67 -6.23 24.38
CA SER A 271 4.32 -5.44 23.21
C SER A 271 5.26 -5.79 22.06
N GLY A 272 4.78 -5.62 20.83
CA GLY A 272 5.44 -6.10 19.62
C GLY A 272 4.86 -7.41 19.13
N PHE A 273 5.64 -8.13 18.34
CA PHE A 273 5.15 -9.28 17.60
C PHE A 273 5.97 -10.53 17.85
N HIS A 274 5.29 -11.68 17.85
CA HIS A 274 5.91 -13.01 17.88
C HIS A 274 5.68 -13.76 16.57
N HIS A 275 6.40 -14.87 16.39
CA HIS A 275 6.43 -15.64 15.14
C HIS A 275 6.67 -14.76 13.90
N VAL A 276 7.61 -13.82 13.99
CA VAL A 276 8.01 -13.00 12.85
C VAL A 276 8.70 -13.88 11.81
N VAL A 277 8.07 -14.01 10.64
CA VAL A 277 8.59 -14.77 9.50
C VAL A 277 8.83 -13.81 8.34
N HIS A 278 10.08 -13.72 7.90
CA HIS A 278 10.49 -12.93 6.74
C HIS A 278 10.82 -13.89 5.59
N ARG A 279 10.16 -13.71 4.44
CA ARG A 279 10.44 -14.40 3.18
C ARG A 279 10.83 -13.40 2.11
N ALA A 280 11.73 -13.79 1.22
CA ALA A 280 12.12 -13.00 0.06
C ALA A 280 12.10 -13.87 -1.19
N TRP A 281 11.62 -13.30 -2.30
CA TRP A 281 11.61 -13.93 -3.62
C TRP A 281 12.37 -13.04 -4.61
N GLU A 282 13.20 -13.64 -5.45
CA GLU A 282 13.78 -12.95 -6.60
C GLU A 282 12.78 -13.00 -7.76
N SER A 283 12.35 -11.82 -8.21
CA SER A 283 11.45 -11.65 -9.34
C SER A 283 12.25 -11.20 -10.56
N PRO A 284 12.16 -11.89 -11.72
CA PRO A 284 12.72 -11.36 -12.96
C PRO A 284 12.15 -9.97 -13.24
N ALA A 285 13.02 -8.99 -13.44
CA ALA A 285 12.62 -7.61 -13.70
C ALA A 285 12.39 -7.34 -15.19
N ASN A 286 12.80 -8.27 -16.05
CA ASN A 286 12.68 -8.15 -17.50
C ASN A 286 12.54 -9.52 -18.19
N GLY A 287 11.90 -9.54 -19.37
CA GLY A 287 12.08 -10.56 -20.41
C GLY A 287 11.66 -12.01 -20.09
N LEU A 288 12.20 -12.92 -20.91
CA LEU A 288 11.93 -14.37 -20.94
C LEU A 288 13.18 -15.22 -20.61
N TRP A 289 14.23 -14.60 -20.06
CA TRP A 289 15.53 -15.25 -19.86
C TRP A 289 15.51 -16.38 -18.83
N HIS A 290 14.53 -16.38 -17.92
CA HIS A 290 14.44 -17.40 -16.88
C HIS A 290 14.00 -18.76 -17.47
N PRO A 291 14.58 -19.90 -17.05
CA PRO A 291 14.22 -21.21 -17.62
C PRO A 291 12.82 -21.72 -17.24
N ASP A 292 12.29 -21.31 -16.08
CA ASP A 292 10.91 -21.65 -15.64
C ASP A 292 9.86 -20.80 -16.39
N PRO A 293 8.88 -21.41 -17.10
CA PRO A 293 7.78 -20.71 -17.77
C PRO A 293 6.97 -19.78 -16.85
N THR A 294 6.78 -20.14 -15.57
CA THR A 294 6.08 -19.31 -14.60
C THR A 294 6.83 -18.00 -14.37
N MET A 295 8.16 -18.08 -14.25
CA MET A 295 9.04 -16.93 -14.07
C MET A 295 9.20 -16.11 -15.35
N GLN A 296 9.05 -16.72 -16.53
CA GLN A 296 8.96 -15.99 -17.80
C GLN A 296 7.71 -15.11 -17.85
N GLU A 297 6.56 -15.64 -17.44
CA GLU A 297 5.32 -14.87 -17.33
C GLU A 297 5.44 -13.73 -16.31
N ILE A 298 6.04 -14.02 -15.14
CA ILE A 298 6.34 -12.99 -14.13
C ILE A 298 7.27 -11.92 -14.73
N GLY A 299 8.33 -12.30 -15.44
CA GLY A 299 9.28 -11.40 -16.08
C GLY A 299 8.63 -10.49 -17.13
N MET A 300 7.67 -11.00 -17.91
CA MET A 300 6.89 -10.19 -18.84
C MET A 300 6.01 -9.17 -18.11
N LEU A 301 5.30 -9.58 -17.05
CA LEU A 301 4.49 -8.66 -16.24
C LEU A 301 5.36 -7.60 -15.56
N MET A 302 6.52 -8.00 -15.02
CA MET A 302 7.46 -7.09 -14.37
C MET A 302 8.12 -6.12 -15.36
N ALA A 303 8.41 -6.57 -16.59
CA ALA A 303 8.88 -5.70 -17.67
C ALA A 303 7.85 -4.62 -18.01
N MET A 304 6.58 -4.99 -18.12
CA MET A 304 5.47 -4.05 -18.35
C MET A 304 5.32 -3.08 -17.17
N ASN A 305 5.28 -3.62 -15.94
CA ASN A 305 5.22 -2.80 -14.72
C ASN A 305 6.38 -1.80 -14.64
N PHE A 306 7.60 -2.22 -14.98
CA PHE A 306 8.76 -1.35 -14.92
C PHE A 306 8.75 -0.29 -16.02
N CYS A 307 8.28 -0.61 -17.24
CA CYS A 307 8.09 0.40 -18.29
C CYS A 307 7.13 1.51 -17.86
N GLU A 308 6.03 1.16 -17.20
CA GLU A 308 5.08 2.13 -16.63
C GLU A 308 5.66 2.87 -15.42
N PHE A 309 6.43 2.17 -14.57
CA PHE A 309 7.09 2.76 -13.40
C PHE A 309 8.04 3.90 -13.79
N ILE A 310 8.86 3.71 -14.82
CA ILE A 310 9.76 4.78 -15.28
C ILE A 310 8.95 5.97 -15.82
N VAL A 311 7.78 5.78 -16.41
CA VAL A 311 6.95 6.93 -16.80
C VAL A 311 6.38 7.64 -15.57
N ASN A 312 5.89 6.87 -14.59
CA ASN A 312 5.25 7.41 -13.40
C ASN A 312 6.21 8.06 -12.41
N ALA A 313 7.47 7.63 -12.36
CA ALA A 313 8.50 8.23 -11.51
C ALA A 313 9.06 9.57 -12.05
N GLN A 314 8.75 9.96 -13.29
CA GLN A 314 9.32 11.16 -13.91
C GLN A 314 9.16 12.44 -13.07
N PRO A 315 7.97 12.76 -12.51
CA PRO A 315 7.80 13.96 -11.69
C PRO A 315 8.77 14.02 -10.50
N LEU A 316 9.08 12.88 -9.89
CA LEU A 316 10.03 12.81 -8.77
C LEU A 316 11.45 13.19 -9.25
N PHE A 317 11.89 12.66 -10.38
CA PHE A 317 13.22 12.91 -10.94
C PHE A 317 13.37 14.37 -11.38
N LEU A 318 12.36 14.94 -12.04
CA LEU A 318 12.34 16.35 -12.42
C LEU A 318 12.42 17.27 -11.18
N SER A 319 11.67 16.93 -10.13
CA SER A 319 11.70 17.69 -8.86
C SER A 319 13.04 17.58 -8.13
N HIS A 320 13.84 16.56 -8.43
CA HIS A 320 15.19 16.36 -7.90
C HIS A 320 16.29 16.93 -8.82
N GLY A 321 15.91 17.69 -9.86
CA GLY A 321 16.84 18.45 -10.71
C GLY A 321 17.34 17.71 -11.94
N ILE A 322 16.78 16.54 -12.27
CA ILE A 322 17.10 15.85 -13.52
C ILE A 322 16.35 16.55 -14.66
N SER A 323 17.08 16.90 -15.73
CA SER A 323 16.47 17.57 -16.86
C SER A 323 15.53 16.62 -17.62
N GLN A 324 14.49 17.18 -18.26
CA GLN A 324 13.59 16.41 -19.13
C GLN A 324 14.36 15.63 -20.19
N VAL A 325 15.35 16.29 -20.82
CA VAL A 325 16.17 15.70 -21.88
C VAL A 325 16.99 14.50 -21.39
N ASP A 326 17.56 14.59 -20.19
CA ASP A 326 18.34 13.49 -19.63
C ASP A 326 17.44 12.35 -19.17
N TYR A 327 16.25 12.67 -18.63
CA TYR A 327 15.24 11.68 -18.28
C TYR A 327 14.77 10.89 -19.51
N ASP A 328 14.49 11.57 -20.62
CA ASP A 328 14.01 10.93 -21.85
C ASP A 328 15.07 10.01 -22.46
N LYS A 329 16.34 10.42 -22.46
CA LYS A 329 17.47 9.56 -22.88
C LYS A 329 17.56 8.32 -22.00
N TRP A 330 17.35 8.49 -20.70
CA TRP A 330 17.40 7.39 -19.75
C TRP A 330 16.24 6.42 -19.96
N LEU A 331 15.01 6.93 -20.07
CA LEU A 331 13.82 6.14 -20.37
C LEU A 331 14.03 5.24 -21.60
N GLU A 332 14.58 5.79 -22.68
CA GLU A 332 14.85 5.01 -23.90
C GLU A 332 15.96 3.96 -23.69
N ALA A 333 16.99 4.28 -22.91
CA ALA A 333 18.04 3.31 -22.58
C ALA A 333 17.50 2.15 -21.73
N SER A 334 16.74 2.44 -20.67
CA SER A 334 16.11 1.42 -19.82
C SER A 334 15.07 0.59 -20.58
N ARG A 335 14.27 1.19 -21.47
CA ARG A 335 13.33 0.44 -22.32
C ARG A 335 14.04 -0.55 -23.24
N ARG A 336 15.21 -0.19 -23.79
CA ARG A 336 16.03 -1.12 -24.57
C ARG A 336 16.55 -2.26 -23.71
N GLU A 337 17.02 -1.98 -22.50
CA GLU A 337 17.46 -3.02 -21.56
C GLU A 337 16.35 -3.98 -21.16
N ILE A 338 15.14 -3.47 -20.89
CA ILE A 338 13.98 -4.29 -20.50
C ILE A 338 13.57 -5.24 -21.63
N LYS A 339 13.67 -4.77 -22.88
CA LYS A 339 13.30 -5.56 -24.08
C LYS A 339 14.38 -6.55 -24.50
N ASP A 340 15.61 -6.40 -24.03
CA ASP A 340 16.70 -7.30 -24.39
C ASP A 340 16.49 -8.68 -23.71
N PRO A 341 16.28 -9.76 -24.48
CA PRO A 341 16.07 -11.08 -23.93
C PRO A 341 17.33 -11.69 -23.30
N MET A 342 18.52 -11.10 -23.55
CA MET A 342 19.79 -11.55 -22.97
C MET A 342 20.09 -10.90 -21.63
N ASN A 343 19.35 -9.86 -21.25
CA ASN A 343 19.50 -9.21 -19.97
C ASN A 343 18.86 -10.08 -18.89
N SER A 344 19.62 -10.43 -17.84
CA SER A 344 19.10 -11.11 -16.66
C SER A 344 19.22 -10.18 -15.46
N SER A 345 18.11 -9.56 -15.08
CA SER A 345 18.04 -8.72 -13.89
C SER A 345 16.86 -9.11 -13.03
N VAL A 346 17.03 -8.97 -11.72
CA VAL A 346 16.02 -9.33 -10.73
C VAL A 346 15.79 -8.18 -9.76
N ILE A 347 14.59 -8.16 -9.19
CA ILE A 347 14.20 -7.31 -8.07
C ILE A 347 13.66 -8.22 -6.97
N ARG A 348 13.89 -7.88 -5.70
CA ARG A 348 13.40 -8.70 -4.58
C ARG A 348 12.05 -8.24 -4.10
N TYR A 349 11.14 -9.20 -3.93
CA TYR A 349 9.93 -9.00 -3.15
C TYR A 349 10.14 -9.58 -1.76
N HIS A 350 9.97 -8.74 -0.74
CA HIS A 350 10.02 -9.11 0.66
C HIS A 350 8.60 -9.21 1.21
N SER A 351 8.32 -10.25 1.99
CA SER A 351 7.10 -10.36 2.78
C SER A 351 7.43 -10.73 4.21
N VAL A 352 6.79 -10.01 5.14
CA VAL A 352 6.89 -10.27 6.57
C VAL A 352 5.50 -10.56 7.11
N THR A 353 5.38 -11.67 7.84
CA THR A 353 4.17 -12.02 8.60
C THR A 353 4.53 -12.12 10.07
N ALA A 354 3.68 -11.59 10.94
CA ALA A 354 3.91 -11.65 12.39
C ALA A 354 2.59 -11.61 13.16
N PHE A 355 2.57 -12.17 14.37
CA PHE A 355 1.39 -12.17 15.23
C PHE A 355 1.59 -11.20 16.38
N LYS A 356 0.57 -10.39 16.68
CA LYS A 356 0.59 -9.47 17.83
C LYS A 356 0.63 -10.27 19.13
N LEU A 357 1.50 -9.87 20.06
CA LEU A 357 1.61 -10.44 21.40
C LEU A 357 0.36 -10.20 22.29
#